data_AF-A0A7J7RR41-F1
#
_entry.id   AF-A0A7J7RR41-F1
#
_cell.length_a   1.000
_cell.length_b   1.000
_cell.length_c   1.000
_cell.angle_alpha   90.00
_cell.angle_beta   90.00
_cell.angle_gamma   90.00
#
_symmetry.space_group_name_H-M   'P 1'
#
loop_
_entity.id
_entity.type
_entity.pdbx_description
1 polymer ?
#
loop_
_entity_poly.entity_id
_entity_poly.type
_entity_poly.pdbx_seq_one_letter_code
_entity_poly.pdbx_strand_id
1 'polypeptide(L)'
;MSGIIQTMNRYGQFTILRSTAEQDCFAIEGIRTPVLFGYNMQSGCKLRLMGATTCPLVVEKVKNLLKGQSFPDYVAPFGNSRAQDVLDWVPVHFVTQAPHVKDSCQLPVALVIEVKWTKYGSLLNPQAKIVNVTANLISSSFPETNSGSERTILLSTVVTFVDVSAPAEAGFRARPTINAKLPFNFFFPFV
;
A
#
# COMPACT_ATOMS: atom_id res chain seq x y z
N MET A 1 -9.00 13.81 -6.91
CA MET A 1 -8.91 12.62 -6.04
C MET A 1 -7.64 12.73 -5.24
N SER A 2 -7.68 12.45 -3.94
CA SER A 2 -6.53 12.61 -3.04
C SER A 2 -5.77 11.29 -2.91
N GLY A 3 -4.44 11.34 -2.88
CA GLY A 3 -3.59 10.18 -2.59
C GLY A 3 -3.72 9.73 -1.14
N ILE A 4 -3.40 8.47 -0.88
CA ILE A 4 -3.34 7.93 0.48
C ILE A 4 -2.23 8.66 1.25
N ILE A 5 -2.54 9.22 2.41
CA ILE A 5 -1.60 9.98 3.24
C ILE A 5 -0.63 9.01 3.94
N GLN A 6 0.64 9.41 4.03
CA GLN A 6 1.72 8.63 4.64
C GLN A 6 2.40 9.38 5.80
N THR A 7 2.63 8.67 6.93
CA THR A 7 3.16 9.09 8.25
C THR A 7 2.94 10.57 8.64
N MET A 8 3.60 11.10 9.67
CA MET A 8 3.33 12.42 10.31
C MET A 8 3.43 13.63 9.35
N ASN A 9 3.87 13.44 8.11
CA ASN A 9 3.89 14.47 7.09
C ASN A 9 2.52 14.57 6.41
N ARG A 10 1.75 15.62 6.70
CA ARG A 10 0.45 15.90 6.06
C ARG A 10 0.49 16.05 4.54
N TYR A 11 1.68 16.25 3.96
CA TYR A 11 1.90 16.32 2.51
C TYR A 11 2.52 15.04 1.95
N GLY A 12 2.92 14.11 2.82
CA GLY A 12 3.43 12.81 2.42
C GLY A 12 2.30 11.97 1.84
N GLN A 13 2.55 11.40 0.67
CA GLN A 13 1.62 10.50 0.00
C GLN A 13 2.28 9.15 -0.23
N PHE A 14 1.52 8.09 -0.03
CA PHE A 14 1.91 6.76 -0.44
C PHE A 14 2.00 6.73 -1.97
N THR A 15 3.16 6.38 -2.50
CA THR A 15 3.46 6.55 -3.93
C THR A 15 4.11 5.33 -4.53
N ILE A 16 3.98 5.21 -5.85
CA ILE A 16 4.60 4.17 -6.68
C ILE A 16 5.48 4.80 -7.76
N LEU A 17 6.28 3.97 -8.42
CA LEU A 17 7.07 4.38 -9.57
C LEU A 17 6.18 5.10 -10.61
N ARG A 18 6.64 6.22 -11.15
CA ARG A 18 5.94 6.90 -12.24
C ARG A 18 6.49 6.42 -13.58
N SER A 19 5.58 6.14 -14.52
CA SER A 19 5.96 5.90 -15.91
C SER A 19 6.01 7.23 -16.68
N THR A 20 7.02 7.40 -17.53
CA THR A 20 7.16 8.55 -18.44
C THR A 20 6.92 8.13 -19.89
N ALA A 21 6.76 9.09 -20.80
CA ALA A 21 6.57 8.81 -22.22
C ALA A 21 7.80 8.11 -22.84
N GLU A 22 8.99 8.47 -22.37
CA GLU A 22 10.28 7.89 -22.77
C GLU A 22 10.46 6.47 -22.20
N GLN A 23 9.63 6.10 -21.22
CA GLN A 23 9.70 4.86 -20.45
C GLN A 23 11.07 4.64 -19.81
N ASP A 24 11.84 5.69 -19.51
CA ASP A 24 13.16 5.57 -18.88
C ASP A 24 13.03 5.85 -17.38
N CYS A 25 13.55 4.93 -16.56
CA CYS A 25 13.54 5.05 -15.11
C CYS A 25 14.31 6.26 -14.58
N PHE A 26 15.26 6.81 -15.35
CA PHE A 26 16.04 8.01 -14.99
C PHE A 26 15.62 9.26 -15.74
N ALA A 27 14.63 9.20 -16.65
CA ALA A 27 14.17 10.39 -17.37
C ALA A 27 13.77 11.52 -16.42
N ILE A 28 13.12 11.17 -15.29
CA ILE A 28 12.76 12.14 -14.26
C ILE A 28 12.91 11.50 -12.88
N GLU A 29 14.04 11.74 -12.24
CA GLU A 29 14.30 11.25 -10.89
C GLU A 29 13.38 11.94 -9.85
N GLY A 30 12.95 11.18 -8.84
CA GLY A 30 12.20 11.70 -7.69
C GLY A 30 10.69 11.93 -7.91
N ILE A 31 10.20 11.97 -9.15
CA ILE A 31 8.75 12.08 -9.40
C ILE A 31 8.08 10.71 -9.25
N ARG A 32 7.06 10.65 -8.40
CA ARG A 32 6.29 9.44 -8.12
C ARG A 32 4.80 9.66 -8.33
N THR A 33 4.07 8.58 -8.56
CA THR A 33 2.62 8.62 -8.74
C THR A 33 1.95 8.29 -7.41
N PRO A 34 1.03 9.12 -6.88
CA PRO A 34 0.32 8.81 -5.65
C PRO A 34 -0.63 7.63 -5.85
N VAL A 35 -0.69 6.76 -4.86
CA VAL A 35 -1.67 5.68 -4.80
C VAL A 35 -3.02 6.27 -4.45
N LEU A 36 -3.98 6.10 -5.36
CA LEU A 36 -5.34 6.58 -5.19
C LEU A 36 -6.19 5.51 -4.53
N PHE A 37 -6.92 5.88 -3.48
CA PHE A 37 -7.79 4.96 -2.75
C PHE A 37 -8.82 4.33 -3.68
N GLY A 38 -8.87 2.99 -3.72
CA GLY A 38 -9.89 2.23 -4.46
C GLY A 38 -9.58 2.02 -5.94
N TYR A 39 -8.42 2.48 -6.43
CA TYR A 39 -8.02 2.32 -7.83
C TYR A 39 -6.86 1.33 -7.93
N ASN A 40 -7.06 0.29 -8.72
CA ASN A 40 -5.95 -0.56 -9.13
C ASN A 40 -5.04 0.23 -10.07
N MET A 41 -3.73 0.17 -9.83
CA MET A 41 -2.75 0.95 -10.58
C MET A 41 -1.62 0.05 -11.04
N GLN A 42 -1.10 0.32 -12.23
CA GLN A 42 0.09 -0.34 -12.75
C GLN A 42 0.96 0.69 -13.43
N SER A 43 2.26 0.65 -13.15
CA SER A 43 3.26 1.49 -13.77
C SER A 43 4.55 0.72 -14.01
N GLY A 44 5.42 1.25 -14.86
CA GLY A 44 6.71 0.65 -15.14
C GLY A 44 7.62 1.54 -15.96
N CYS A 45 8.88 1.18 -16.01
CA CYS A 45 9.92 1.85 -16.78
C CYS A 45 11.00 0.85 -17.21
N LYS A 46 11.82 1.28 -18.17
CA LYS A 46 12.98 0.60 -18.70
C LYS A 46 14.22 1.20 -18.04
N LEU A 47 15.02 0.35 -17.43
CA LEU A 47 16.30 0.70 -16.86
C LEU A 47 17.40 0.22 -17.80
N ARG A 48 18.14 1.16 -18.40
CA ARG A 48 19.32 0.85 -19.21
C ARG A 48 20.56 0.83 -18.33
N LEU A 49 21.28 -0.29 -18.35
CA LEU A 49 22.57 -0.46 -17.69
C LEU A 49 23.68 -0.36 -18.72
N MET A 50 24.65 0.52 -18.47
CA MET A 50 25.83 0.70 -19.30
C MET A 50 27.07 0.17 -18.57
N GLY A 51 27.85 -0.67 -19.23
CA GLY A 51 29.12 -1.19 -18.71
C GLY A 51 29.00 -2.27 -17.62
N ALA A 52 30.15 -2.65 -17.06
CA ALA A 52 30.22 -3.63 -15.98
C ALA A 52 29.79 -2.99 -14.65
N THR A 53 28.55 -3.24 -14.23
CA THR A 53 28.05 -2.84 -12.90
C THR A 53 27.95 -4.07 -12.00
N THR A 54 28.41 -3.96 -10.76
CA THR A 54 28.33 -5.07 -9.80
C THR A 54 26.89 -5.31 -9.38
N CYS A 55 26.53 -6.58 -9.17
CA CYS A 55 25.17 -6.96 -8.76
C CYS A 55 24.64 -6.16 -7.54
N PRO A 56 25.41 -6.01 -6.43
CA PRO A 56 24.89 -5.32 -5.24
C PRO A 56 24.47 -3.86 -5.52
N LEU A 57 25.24 -3.16 -6.35
CA LEU A 57 24.94 -1.77 -6.72
C LEU A 57 23.66 -1.68 -7.55
N VAL A 58 23.47 -2.58 -8.51
CA VAL A 58 22.24 -2.61 -9.32
C VAL A 58 21.03 -2.93 -8.44
N VAL A 59 21.16 -3.90 -7.53
CA VAL A 59 20.08 -4.28 -6.59
C VAL A 59 19.65 -3.09 -5.73
N GLU A 60 20.60 -2.37 -5.13
CA GLU A 60 20.29 -1.21 -4.30
C GLU A 60 19.64 -0.10 -5.13
N LYS A 61 20.19 0.20 -6.32
CA LYS A 61 19.65 1.22 -7.21
C LYS A 61 18.22 0.91 -7.63
N VAL A 62 17.94 -0.34 -8.01
CA VAL A 62 16.60 -0.77 -8.43
C VAL A 62 15.62 -0.81 -7.25
N LYS A 63 16.07 -1.25 -6.07
CA LYS A 63 15.25 -1.21 -4.86
C LYS A 63 14.83 0.22 -4.53
N ASN A 64 15.73 1.18 -4.65
CA ASN A 64 15.45 2.61 -4.42
C ASN A 64 14.52 3.18 -5.50
N LEU A 65 14.66 2.75 -6.77
CA LEU A 65 13.73 3.13 -7.84
C LEU A 65 12.32 2.61 -7.59
N LEU A 66 12.16 1.36 -7.18
CA LEU A 66 10.86 0.74 -6.91
C LEU A 66 10.18 1.30 -5.65
N LYS A 67 10.93 1.41 -4.54
CA LYS A 67 10.41 1.91 -3.25
C LYS A 67 10.27 3.43 -3.19
N GLY A 68 11.14 4.16 -3.88
CA GLY A 68 11.37 5.57 -3.61
C GLY A 68 12.16 5.80 -2.32
N GLN A 69 12.46 7.07 -2.03
CA GLN A 69 13.29 7.47 -0.90
C GLN A 69 12.55 7.37 0.46
N SER A 70 11.23 7.45 0.46
CA SER A 70 10.39 7.50 1.67
C SER A 70 9.21 6.54 1.58
N PHE A 71 9.51 5.26 1.36
CA PHE A 71 8.49 4.22 1.41
C PHE A 71 7.89 4.15 2.83
N PRO A 72 6.56 4.23 2.99
CA PRO A 72 5.99 4.43 4.31
C PRO A 72 5.86 3.14 5.10
N ASP A 73 6.12 3.23 6.40
CA ASP A 73 5.84 2.16 7.35
C ASP A 73 4.35 2.07 7.70
N TYR A 74 3.63 3.18 7.54
CA TYR A 74 2.22 3.28 7.86
C TYR A 74 1.45 4.17 6.88
N VAL A 75 0.18 3.83 6.66
CA VAL A 75 -0.76 4.63 5.87
C VAL A 75 -2.01 4.99 6.65
N ALA A 76 -2.64 6.09 6.26
CA ALA A 76 -3.94 6.50 6.79
C ALA A 76 -5.04 5.44 6.50
N PRO A 77 -5.87 5.09 7.50
CA PRO A 77 -6.95 4.12 7.31
C PRO A 77 -8.11 4.67 6.45
N PHE A 78 -8.36 5.99 6.46
CA PHE A 78 -9.43 6.63 5.71
C PHE A 78 -8.88 7.75 4.81
N GLY A 79 -9.61 8.08 3.74
CA GLY A 79 -9.25 9.18 2.84
C GLY A 79 -9.30 10.58 3.48
N ASN A 80 -9.98 10.73 4.61
CA ASN A 80 -10.12 11.96 5.38
C ASN A 80 -9.41 11.89 6.76
N SER A 81 -8.59 10.88 7.02
CA SER A 81 -7.80 10.79 8.25
C SER A 81 -6.90 12.01 8.40
N ARG A 82 -6.81 12.55 9.62
CA ARG A 82 -5.84 13.60 9.94
C ARG A 82 -4.49 12.95 10.23
N ALA A 83 -3.41 13.57 9.77
CA ALA A 83 -2.06 13.04 9.99
C ALA A 83 -1.66 12.95 11.49
N GLN A 84 -2.40 13.62 12.36
CA GLN A 84 -2.17 13.68 13.82
C GLN A 84 -2.81 12.51 14.58
N ASP A 85 -3.75 11.77 13.95
CA ASP A 85 -4.50 10.69 14.58
C ASP A 85 -3.73 9.36 14.45
N VAL A 86 -2.54 9.28 15.06
CA VAL A 86 -1.53 8.22 14.84
C VAL A 86 -1.99 6.82 15.28
N LEU A 87 -2.93 6.71 16.23
CA LEU A 87 -3.31 5.44 16.85
C LEU A 87 -4.03 4.45 15.90
N ASP A 88 -4.64 4.93 14.83
CA ASP A 88 -5.43 4.09 13.90
C ASP A 88 -4.70 3.80 12.58
N TRP A 89 -3.41 4.12 12.50
CA TRP A 89 -2.63 3.95 11.27
C TRP A 89 -2.42 2.49 10.92
N VAL A 90 -2.51 2.18 9.63
CA VAL A 90 -2.36 0.81 9.13
C VAL A 90 -0.90 0.55 8.79
N PRO A 91 -0.25 -0.46 9.39
CA PRO A 91 1.13 -0.80 9.06
C PRO A 91 1.23 -1.37 7.64
N VAL A 92 2.34 -1.06 6.98
CA VAL A 92 2.70 -1.60 5.67
C VAL A 92 3.68 -2.75 5.87
N HIS A 93 3.23 -3.97 5.57
CA HIS A 93 4.06 -5.16 5.68
C HIS A 93 4.94 -5.31 4.44
N PHE A 94 6.24 -5.04 4.58
CA PHE A 94 7.18 -5.17 3.48
C PHE A 94 7.83 -6.55 3.46
N VAL A 95 7.64 -7.30 2.38
CA VAL A 95 8.19 -8.64 2.18
C VAL A 95 9.08 -8.66 0.95
N THR A 96 10.23 -9.32 1.05
CA THR A 96 11.13 -9.53 -0.10
C THR A 96 11.04 -10.99 -0.53
N GLN A 97 10.63 -11.23 -1.77
CA GLN A 97 10.58 -12.55 -2.39
C GLN A 97 11.75 -12.69 -3.35
N ALA A 98 12.74 -13.49 -2.96
CA ALA A 98 13.87 -13.86 -3.79
C ALA A 98 13.84 -15.38 -4.02
N PRO A 99 13.95 -15.87 -5.27
CA PRO A 99 14.12 -17.29 -5.51
C PRO A 99 15.42 -17.76 -4.86
N HIS A 100 15.35 -18.93 -4.21
CA HIS A 100 16.43 -19.49 -3.40
C HIS A 100 17.48 -20.18 -4.29
N VAL A 101 18.11 -19.42 -5.19
CA VAL A 101 19.16 -19.93 -6.09
C VAL A 101 20.52 -19.49 -5.54
N LYS A 102 21.25 -20.44 -4.96
CA LYS A 102 22.67 -20.24 -4.60
C LYS A 102 23.44 -19.83 -5.85
N ASP A 103 24.32 -18.84 -5.70
CA ASP A 103 25.28 -18.39 -6.72
C ASP A 103 24.73 -17.60 -7.92
N SER A 104 23.53 -17.00 -7.82
CA SER A 104 23.03 -16.05 -8.82
C SER A 104 22.59 -14.72 -8.20
N CYS A 105 22.92 -13.60 -8.85
CA CYS A 105 22.45 -12.29 -8.43
C CYS A 105 20.93 -12.22 -8.54
N GLN A 106 20.26 -11.79 -7.47
CA GLN A 106 18.80 -11.64 -7.44
C GLN A 106 18.44 -10.17 -7.54
N LEU A 107 17.88 -9.76 -8.68
CA LEU A 107 17.51 -8.37 -8.93
C LEU A 107 16.01 -8.18 -8.71
N PRO A 108 15.58 -7.22 -7.87
CA PRO A 108 14.17 -6.88 -7.73
C PRO A 108 13.67 -6.26 -9.03
N VAL A 109 12.64 -6.81 -9.64
CA VAL A 109 12.09 -6.30 -10.92
C VAL A 109 10.68 -5.76 -10.78
N ALA A 110 9.96 -6.14 -9.72
CA ALA A 110 8.61 -5.64 -9.48
C ALA A 110 8.35 -5.37 -8.00
N LEU A 111 7.52 -4.35 -7.74
CA LEU A 111 6.92 -4.08 -6.44
C LEU A 111 5.41 -4.29 -6.54
N VAL A 112 4.88 -5.27 -5.82
CA VAL A 112 3.45 -5.59 -5.80
C VAL A 112 2.86 -5.19 -4.47
N ILE A 113 1.93 -4.23 -4.49
CA ILE A 113 1.26 -3.69 -3.32
C ILE A 113 -0.18 -4.19 -3.33
N GLU A 114 -0.57 -4.88 -2.26
CA GLU A 114 -1.95 -5.29 -2.01
C GLU A 114 -2.51 -4.44 -0.87
N VAL A 115 -3.62 -3.75 -1.15
CA VAL A 115 -4.35 -2.93 -0.18
C VAL A 115 -5.69 -3.59 0.09
N LYS A 116 -5.83 -4.21 1.26
CA LYS A 116 -7.11 -4.74 1.72
C LYS A 116 -7.91 -3.64 2.39
N TRP A 117 -9.17 -3.51 2.02
CA TRP A 117 -10.07 -2.49 2.54
C TRP A 117 -11.46 -3.05 2.82
N THR A 118 -12.22 -2.37 3.67
CA THR A 118 -13.59 -2.75 4.04
C THR A 118 -14.49 -1.54 4.17
N LYS A 119 -15.81 -1.76 4.13
CA LYS A 119 -16.82 -0.76 4.44
C LYS A 119 -16.99 -0.67 5.96
N TYR A 120 -16.72 0.50 6.52
CA TYR A 120 -16.83 0.79 7.95
C TYR A 120 -17.88 1.88 8.21
N GLY A 121 -18.72 1.70 9.21
CA GLY A 121 -19.74 2.68 9.61
C GLY A 121 -21.17 2.17 9.45
N SER A 122 -22.10 3.09 9.19
CA SER A 122 -23.53 2.75 9.05
C SER A 122 -23.82 2.18 7.66
N LEU A 123 -24.89 1.39 7.55
CA LEU A 123 -25.36 0.85 6.26
C LEU A 123 -25.73 1.96 5.27
N LEU A 124 -26.24 3.10 5.76
CA LEU A 124 -26.65 4.24 4.94
C LEU A 124 -25.49 5.09 4.45
N ASN A 125 -24.36 5.09 5.15
CA ASN A 125 -23.19 5.88 4.80
C ASN A 125 -21.88 5.18 5.20
N PRO A 126 -21.54 4.04 4.57
CA PRO A 126 -20.31 3.34 4.85
C PRO A 126 -19.13 4.11 4.27
N GLN A 127 -18.05 4.20 5.03
CA GLN A 127 -16.77 4.75 4.60
C GLN A 127 -15.79 3.63 4.31
N ALA A 128 -14.98 3.78 3.26
CA ALA A 128 -13.97 2.79 2.94
C ALA A 128 -12.77 2.96 3.90
N LYS A 129 -12.38 1.86 4.54
CA LYS A 129 -11.29 1.78 5.53
C LYS A 129 -10.24 0.78 5.07
N ILE A 130 -8.98 1.19 4.99
CA ILE A 130 -7.86 0.27 4.80
C ILE A 130 -7.68 -0.55 6.08
N VAL A 131 -7.47 -1.86 5.94
CA VAL A 131 -7.26 -2.77 7.07
C VAL A 131 -5.89 -3.46 7.03
N ASN A 132 -5.29 -3.62 5.84
CA ASN A 132 -3.97 -4.19 5.69
C ASN A 132 -3.33 -3.68 4.39
N VAL A 133 -2.05 -3.35 4.44
CA VAL A 133 -1.22 -3.14 3.26
C VAL A 133 -0.06 -4.12 3.29
N THR A 134 0.13 -4.85 2.20
CA THR A 134 1.30 -5.73 2.00
C THR A 134 2.03 -5.28 0.75
N ALA A 135 3.35 -5.16 0.83
CA ALA A 135 4.22 -4.75 -0.27
C ALA A 135 5.28 -5.84 -0.52
N ASN A 136 5.17 -6.53 -1.64
CA ASN A 136 6.03 -7.65 -2.02
C ASN A 136 7.02 -7.20 -3.10
N LEU A 137 8.31 -7.29 -2.79
CA LEU A 137 9.38 -7.08 -3.76
C LEU A 137 9.69 -8.40 -4.46
N ILE A 138 9.39 -8.50 -5.74
CA ILE A 138 9.61 -9.69 -6.56
C ILE A 138 10.97 -9.57 -7.25
N SER A 139 11.82 -10.57 -7.01
CA SER A 139 13.15 -10.64 -7.61
C SER A 139 13.24 -11.73 -8.67
N SER A 140 14.10 -11.51 -9.66
CA SER A 140 14.43 -12.49 -10.69
C SER A 140 15.95 -12.64 -10.81
N SER A 141 16.39 -13.82 -11.24
CA SER A 141 17.81 -14.06 -11.50
C SER A 141 18.35 -13.09 -12.54
N PHE A 142 19.40 -12.38 -12.15
CA PHE A 142 20.14 -11.42 -12.96
C PHE A 142 21.52 -12.01 -13.24
N PRO A 143 21.85 -12.34 -14.49
CA PRO A 143 23.19 -12.82 -14.81
C PRO A 143 24.20 -11.67 -14.67
N GLU A 144 25.24 -11.85 -13.86
CA GLU A 144 26.34 -10.89 -13.77
C GLU A 144 27.05 -10.77 -15.13
N THR A 145 27.30 -9.54 -15.56
CA THR A 145 27.91 -9.26 -16.87
C THR A 145 29.35 -8.81 -16.71
N ASN A 146 30.29 -9.64 -17.20
CA ASN A 146 31.70 -9.30 -17.38
C ASN A 146 31.99 -8.58 -18.72
N SER A 147 30.96 -8.25 -19.51
CA SER A 147 31.12 -7.74 -20.88
C SER A 147 30.23 -6.52 -21.10
N GLY A 148 30.80 -5.46 -21.70
CA GLY A 148 30.23 -4.12 -21.84
C GLY A 148 29.02 -3.99 -22.78
N SER A 149 28.18 -5.02 -22.89
CA SER A 149 26.92 -4.95 -23.62
C SER A 149 25.87 -4.13 -22.84
N GLU A 150 25.22 -3.18 -23.49
CA GLU A 150 24.06 -2.48 -22.94
C GLU A 150 22.92 -3.45 -22.65
N ARG A 151 22.31 -3.34 -21.47
CA ARG A 151 21.20 -4.22 -21.06
C ARG A 151 20.03 -3.40 -20.56
N THR A 152 18.82 -3.79 -20.98
CA THR A 152 17.58 -3.15 -20.56
C THR A 152 16.81 -4.08 -19.62
N ILE A 153 16.44 -3.57 -18.44
CA ILE A 153 15.61 -4.25 -17.46
C ILE A 153 14.24 -3.56 -17.41
N LEU A 154 13.17 -4.34 -17.32
CA LEU A 154 11.83 -3.81 -17.11
C LEU A 154 11.53 -3.80 -15.61
N LEU A 155 11.24 -2.62 -15.08
CA LEU A 155 10.78 -2.42 -13.72
C LEU A 155 9.29 -2.15 -13.73
N SER A 156 8.56 -2.72 -12.78
CA SER A 156 7.12 -2.49 -12.64
C SER A 156 6.68 -2.30 -11.20
N THR A 157 5.58 -1.57 -11.03
CA THR A 157 4.87 -1.50 -9.76
C THR A 157 3.39 -1.72 -10.02
N VAL A 158 2.76 -2.54 -9.16
CA VAL A 158 1.34 -2.88 -9.25
C VAL A 158 0.71 -2.59 -7.90
N VAL A 159 -0.47 -1.99 -7.90
CA VAL A 159 -1.31 -1.77 -6.73
C VAL A 159 -2.67 -2.40 -6.98
N THR A 160 -3.10 -3.25 -6.05
CA THR A 160 -4.41 -3.90 -6.11
C THR A 160 -5.20 -3.60 -4.84
N PHE A 161 -6.43 -3.13 -4.98
CA PHE A 161 -7.39 -2.95 -3.90
C PHE A 161 -8.32 -4.15 -3.82
N VAL A 162 -8.35 -4.79 -2.65
CA VAL A 162 -9.17 -5.99 -2.40
C VAL A 162 -10.21 -5.65 -1.33
N ASP A 163 -11.49 -5.74 -1.71
CA ASP A 163 -12.61 -5.60 -0.77
C ASP A 163 -12.69 -6.86 0.10
N VAL A 164 -12.57 -6.68 1.41
CA VAL A 164 -12.71 -7.75 2.41
C VAL A 164 -13.91 -7.51 3.34
N SER A 165 -14.86 -6.70 2.89
CA SER A 165 -16.11 -6.47 3.63
C SER A 165 -16.93 -7.76 3.74
N ALA A 166 -17.49 -7.98 4.92
CA ALA A 166 -18.51 -9.00 5.09
C ALA A 166 -19.76 -8.58 4.29
N PRO A 167 -20.48 -9.54 3.68
CA PRO A 167 -21.79 -9.26 3.12
C PRO A 167 -22.68 -8.59 4.17
N ALA A 168 -23.46 -7.60 3.76
CA ALA A 168 -24.43 -7.00 4.66
C ALA A 168 -25.53 -8.04 4.98
N GLU A 169 -25.57 -8.51 6.22
CA GLU A 169 -26.65 -9.37 6.69
C GLU A 169 -27.89 -8.50 7.00
N ALA A 170 -29.02 -8.83 6.38
CA ALA A 170 -30.28 -8.20 6.69
C ALA A 170 -30.73 -8.65 8.09
N GLY A 171 -30.82 -7.72 9.02
CA GLY A 171 -31.27 -8.02 10.38
C GLY A 171 -31.63 -6.75 11.15
N PHE A 172 -32.63 -6.87 12.03
CA PHE A 172 -32.89 -5.83 13.02
C PHE A 172 -31.81 -5.91 14.10
N ARG A 173 -31.30 -4.75 14.56
CA ARG A 173 -30.47 -4.72 15.77
C ARG A 173 -31.22 -5.47 16.89
N ALA A 174 -30.52 -6.32 17.62
CA ALA A 174 -31.08 -6.97 18.80
C ALA A 174 -31.75 -5.90 19.67
N ARG A 175 -33.02 -6.11 20.03
CA ARG A 175 -33.76 -5.17 20.87
C ARG A 175 -32.97 -5.03 22.18
N PRO A 176 -32.55 -3.81 22.57
CA PRO A 176 -31.73 -3.66 23.76
C PRO A 176 -32.48 -4.19 24.98
N THR A 177 -31.80 -4.95 25.83
CA THR A 177 -32.39 -5.43 27.07
C THR A 177 -32.54 -4.24 28.01
N ILE A 178 -33.77 -3.79 28.22
CA ILE A 178 -34.07 -2.72 29.18
C ILE A 178 -34.02 -3.33 30.58
N ASN A 179 -32.92 -3.13 31.30
CA ASN A 179 -32.82 -3.49 32.72
C ASN A 179 -33.31 -2.31 33.58
N ALA A 180 -34.61 -2.05 33.54
CA ALA A 180 -35.23 -1.02 34.37
C ALA A 180 -35.63 -1.62 35.73
N LYS A 181 -35.04 -1.10 36.81
CA LYS A 181 -35.52 -1.34 38.19
C LYS A 181 -36.34 -0.13 38.63
N LEU A 182 -37.61 -0.34 38.89
CA LEU A 182 -38.46 0.71 39.46
C LEU A 182 -38.19 0.82 40.98
N PRO A 183 -38.08 2.04 41.52
CA PRO A 183 -38.03 2.25 42.96
C PRO A 183 -39.37 1.86 43.61
N PHE A 184 -39.32 1.47 44.89
CA PHE A 184 -40.44 0.85 45.63
C PHE A 184 -41.73 1.69 45.69
N ASN A 185 -41.61 2.99 45.48
CA ASN A 185 -42.64 4.01 45.65
C ASN A 185 -43.04 4.67 44.31
N PHE A 186 -42.75 4.03 43.17
CA PHE A 186 -43.10 4.56 41.84
C PHE A 186 -44.63 4.71 41.62
N PHE A 187 -45.44 3.97 42.38
CA PHE A 187 -46.89 3.86 42.14
C PHE A 187 -47.77 4.36 43.30
N PHE A 188 -47.23 5.15 44.24
CA PHE A 188 -47.99 5.54 45.43
C PHE A 188 -48.14 7.06 45.64
N PRO A 189 -49.36 7.53 45.98
CA PRO A 189 -50.66 6.91 45.74
C PRO A 189 -51.19 7.26 44.34
N PHE A 190 -51.68 6.26 43.59
CA PHE A 190 -52.64 6.53 42.52
C PHE A 190 -54.03 6.72 43.13
N VAL A 191 -54.69 7.82 42.76
CA VAL A 191 -56.08 8.14 43.11
C VAL A 191 -57.10 7.32 42.34
#